data_AF-Z4YK03-F1
#
_entry.id   AF-Z4YK03-F1
#
_cell.length_a   1.000
_cell.length_b   1.000
_cell.length_c   1.000
_cell.angle_alpha   90.00
_cell.angle_beta   90.00
_cell.angle_gamma   90.00
#
_symmetry.space_group_name_H-M   'P 1'
#
loop_
_entity.id
_entity.type
_entity.pdbx_description
1 polymer ?
#
loop_
_entity_poly.entity_id
_entity_poly.type
_entity_poly.pdbx_seq_one_letter_code
_entity_poly.pdbx_strand_id
1 'polypeptide(L)'
;MEQLSSANTLFALELFQTLNESSPTGNIFFSPFSISSALAMVILGAKGSTAAQLSKTFHFDSVEDIHSRFQSLNAEVSKRGASHTLKLANRLYGEKTYNFLPEYLASTQKMYGADLAPVDFLHASEDARKEINQWVKGQTEGKIPELLSVGVVDSMTKLVLVNAIYFKGMWEEKFMTEDTTDAPFRLS
;
A
#
# COMPACT_ATOMS: atom_id res chain seq x y z
N MET A 1 -5.70 9.20 -16.51
CA MET A 1 -4.51 8.89 -15.70
C MET A 1 -3.83 10.14 -15.16
N GLU A 2 -3.63 11.19 -15.97
CA GLU A 2 -2.93 12.43 -15.60
C GLU A 2 -3.32 13.04 -14.23
N GLN A 3 -4.62 13.27 -13.96
CA GLN A 3 -5.05 13.82 -12.67
C GLN A 3 -4.62 12.96 -11.47
N LEU A 4 -4.80 11.63 -11.56
CA LEU A 4 -4.44 10.72 -10.47
C LEU A 4 -2.93 10.62 -10.28
N SER A 5 -2.15 10.60 -11.36
CA SER A 5 -0.69 10.62 -11.26
C SER A 5 -0.17 11.91 -10.65
N SER A 6 -0.75 13.06 -11.02
CA SER A 6 -0.38 14.36 -10.44
C SER A 6 -0.71 14.41 -8.95
N ALA A 7 -1.92 14.00 -8.55
CA ALA A 7 -2.31 13.94 -7.13
C ALA A 7 -1.40 13.03 -6.31
N ASN A 8 -1.13 11.81 -6.79
CA ASN A 8 -0.22 10.87 -6.13
C ASN A 8 1.22 11.41 -6.06
N THR A 9 1.68 12.14 -7.07
CA THR A 9 3.03 12.73 -7.09
C THR A 9 3.15 13.89 -6.11
N LEU A 10 2.14 14.76 -6.02
CA LEU A 10 2.11 15.85 -5.04
C LEU A 10 2.14 15.29 -3.62
N PHE A 11 1.28 14.32 -3.31
CA PHE A 11 1.30 13.63 -2.01
C PHE A 11 2.65 12.96 -1.74
N ALA A 12 3.27 12.32 -2.75
CA ALA A 12 4.58 11.69 -2.60
C ALA A 12 5.67 12.68 -2.20
N LEU A 13 5.69 13.87 -2.83
CA LEU A 13 6.66 14.92 -2.54
C LEU A 13 6.44 15.51 -1.14
N GLU A 14 5.19 15.78 -0.76
CA GLU A 14 4.84 16.28 0.58
C GLU A 14 5.22 15.27 1.66
N LEU A 15 4.87 13.99 1.48
CA LEU A 15 5.24 12.94 2.43
C LEU A 15 6.77 12.75 2.51
N PHE A 16 7.47 12.81 1.38
CA PHE A 16 8.94 12.74 1.37
C PHE A 16 9.55 13.89 2.18
N GLN A 17 9.05 15.11 2.03
CA GLN A 17 9.51 16.26 2.84
C GLN A 17 9.28 16.01 4.34
N THR A 18 8.09 15.54 4.74
CA THR A 18 7.79 15.20 6.14
C THR A 18 8.70 14.09 6.69
N LEU A 19 9.00 13.06 5.89
CA LEU A 19 9.93 12.01 6.30
C LEU A 19 11.37 12.53 6.43
N ASN A 20 11.78 13.43 5.54
CA ASN A 20 13.10 14.06 5.56
C ASN A 20 13.31 14.98 6.77
N GLU A 21 12.26 15.65 7.26
CA GLU A 21 12.32 16.41 8.52
C GLU A 21 12.68 15.52 9.72
N SER A 22 12.23 14.26 9.71
CA SER A 22 12.49 13.29 10.78
C SER A 22 13.82 12.54 10.61
N SER A 23 14.35 12.44 9.38
CA SER A 23 15.60 11.74 9.08
C SER A 23 16.38 12.47 7.97
N PRO A 24 17.00 13.62 8.27
CA PRO A 24 17.58 14.50 7.24
C PRO A 24 18.81 13.94 6.54
N THR A 25 19.44 12.90 7.11
CA THR A 25 20.67 12.28 6.57
C THR A 25 20.51 10.78 6.33
N GLY A 26 19.34 10.21 6.66
CA GLY A 26 19.07 8.79 6.53
C GLY A 26 18.61 8.41 5.12
N ASN A 27 18.71 7.11 4.81
CA ASN A 27 18.08 6.58 3.61
C ASN A 27 16.56 6.60 3.78
N ILE A 28 15.85 7.22 2.84
CA ILE A 28 14.38 7.22 2.78
C ILE A 28 13.93 6.34 1.62
N PHE A 29 13.10 5.35 1.93
CA PHE A 29 12.51 4.45 0.92
C PHE A 29 11.07 4.14 1.30
N PHE A 30 10.15 4.43 0.39
CA PHE A 30 8.73 4.15 0.55
C PHE A 30 8.04 4.05 -0.81
N SER A 31 6.83 3.49 -0.82
CA SER A 31 5.96 3.49 -2.00
C SER A 31 4.79 4.44 -1.78
N PRO A 32 4.81 5.66 -2.36
CA PRO A 32 3.69 6.61 -2.21
C PRO A 32 2.38 6.02 -2.74
N PHE A 33 2.46 5.31 -3.88
CA PHE A 33 1.30 4.68 -4.50
C PHE A 33 0.65 3.62 -3.59
N SER A 34 1.45 2.82 -2.88
CA SER A 34 0.96 1.83 -1.91
C SER A 34 0.13 2.50 -0.81
N ILE A 35 0.64 3.60 -0.24
CA ILE A 35 -0.03 4.39 0.81
C ILE A 35 -1.31 5.02 0.24
N SER A 36 -1.23 5.69 -0.91
CA SER A 36 -2.40 6.29 -1.57
C SER A 36 -3.49 5.27 -1.88
N SER A 37 -3.14 4.06 -2.32
CA SER A 37 -4.10 2.99 -2.61
C SER A 37 -4.81 2.50 -1.35
N ALA A 38 -4.05 2.28 -0.26
CA ALA A 38 -4.62 1.92 1.04
C ALA A 38 -5.60 2.99 1.55
N LEU A 39 -5.23 4.26 1.47
CA LEU A 39 -6.09 5.36 1.95
C LEU A 39 -7.28 5.62 1.02
N ALA A 40 -7.16 5.39 -0.28
CA ALA A 40 -8.31 5.45 -1.18
C ALA A 40 -9.37 4.38 -0.85
N MET A 41 -8.96 3.19 -0.38
CA MET A 41 -9.90 2.19 0.16
C MET A 41 -10.53 2.61 1.49
N VAL A 42 -9.84 3.41 2.31
CA VAL A 42 -10.44 4.01 3.53
C VAL A 42 -11.48 5.07 3.15
N ILE A 43 -11.21 5.89 2.14
CA ILE A 43 -12.12 6.95 1.68
C ILE A 43 -13.46 6.38 1.18
N LEU A 44 -13.48 5.18 0.58
CA LEU A 44 -14.73 4.49 0.19
C LEU A 44 -15.71 4.33 1.37
N GLY A 45 -15.18 4.11 2.58
CA GLY A 45 -15.97 3.94 3.80
C GLY A 45 -16.15 5.24 4.61
N ALA A 46 -15.34 6.27 4.33
CA ALA A 46 -15.38 7.53 5.06
C ALA A 46 -16.55 8.42 4.62
N LYS A 47 -17.03 9.27 5.54
CA LYS A 47 -18.07 10.28 5.28
C LYS A 47 -17.71 11.60 5.96
N GLY A 48 -18.41 12.67 5.58
CA GLY A 48 -18.30 13.99 6.24
C GLY A 48 -16.88 14.54 6.26
N SER A 49 -16.47 15.10 7.39
CA SER A 49 -15.16 15.71 7.57
C SER A 49 -13.99 14.74 7.40
N THR A 50 -14.16 13.47 7.79
CA THR A 50 -13.13 12.44 7.61
C THR A 50 -12.82 12.22 6.13
N ALA A 51 -13.86 12.07 5.30
CA ALA A 51 -13.69 11.94 3.85
C ALA A 51 -13.05 13.21 3.26
N ALA A 52 -13.51 14.40 3.67
CA ALA A 52 -13.00 15.66 3.15
C ALA A 52 -11.50 15.89 3.47
N GLN A 53 -11.08 15.58 4.70
CA GLN A 53 -9.68 15.70 5.12
C GLN A 53 -8.79 14.72 4.36
N LEU A 54 -9.20 13.45 4.28
CA LEU A 54 -8.45 12.44 3.52
C LEU A 54 -8.34 12.82 2.04
N SER A 55 -9.44 13.21 1.40
CA SER A 55 -9.40 13.61 0.00
C SER A 55 -8.50 14.80 -0.24
N LYS A 56 -8.51 15.80 0.65
CA LYS A 56 -7.64 16.98 0.53
C LYS A 56 -6.16 16.64 0.73
N THR A 57 -5.81 15.86 1.77
CA THR A 57 -4.41 15.49 2.06
C THR A 57 -3.79 14.68 0.93
N PHE A 58 -4.57 13.85 0.25
CA PHE A 58 -4.09 13.03 -0.86
C PHE A 58 -4.33 13.68 -2.24
N HIS A 59 -4.78 14.95 -2.28
CA HIS A 59 -5.10 15.71 -3.50
C HIS A 59 -6.16 15.05 -4.40
N PHE A 60 -6.97 14.18 -3.82
CA PHE A 60 -8.01 13.40 -4.50
C PHE A 60 -9.27 14.20 -4.80
N ASP A 61 -9.45 15.35 -4.16
CA ASP A 61 -10.49 16.33 -4.47
C ASP A 61 -10.34 16.92 -5.88
N SER A 62 -9.13 16.91 -6.44
CA SER A 62 -8.84 17.31 -7.83
C SER A 62 -9.02 16.18 -8.86
N VAL A 63 -9.38 14.98 -8.42
CA VAL A 63 -9.42 13.77 -9.27
C VAL A 63 -10.87 13.29 -9.44
N GLU A 64 -11.40 13.43 -10.65
CA GLU A 64 -12.70 12.86 -11.01
C GLU A 64 -12.65 11.33 -11.03
N ASP A 65 -13.71 10.67 -10.56
CA ASP A 65 -13.84 9.20 -10.57
C ASP A 65 -12.62 8.45 -10.01
N ILE A 66 -12.07 8.95 -8.91
CA ILE A 66 -10.84 8.46 -8.29
C ILE A 66 -10.74 6.93 -8.21
N HIS A 67 -11.80 6.25 -7.74
CA HIS A 67 -11.77 4.80 -7.55
C HIS A 67 -11.69 4.04 -8.89
N SER A 68 -12.37 4.53 -9.93
CA SER A 68 -12.28 3.97 -11.30
C SER A 68 -10.89 4.18 -11.90
N ARG A 69 -10.22 5.31 -11.56
CA ARG A 69 -8.84 5.57 -11.99
C ARG A 69 -7.85 4.68 -11.25
N PHE A 70 -8.02 4.45 -9.96
CA PHE A 70 -7.24 3.46 -9.22
C PHE A 70 -7.45 2.05 -9.77
N GLN A 71 -8.68 1.68 -10.12
CA GLN A 71 -8.96 0.40 -10.76
C GLN A 71 -8.17 0.22 -12.06
N SER A 72 -8.21 1.23 -12.94
CA SER A 72 -7.44 1.23 -14.18
C SER A 72 -5.93 1.14 -13.92
N LEU A 73 -5.42 1.93 -12.97
CA LEU A 73 -4.01 1.93 -12.61
C LEU A 73 -3.56 0.59 -12.01
N ASN A 74 -4.35 0.01 -11.12
CA ASN A 74 -4.09 -1.31 -10.53
C ASN A 74 -4.02 -2.39 -11.62
N ALA A 75 -4.92 -2.32 -12.61
CA ALA A 75 -4.94 -3.24 -13.74
C ALA A 75 -3.69 -3.08 -14.63
N GLU A 76 -3.22 -1.85 -14.85
CA GLU A 76 -1.98 -1.59 -15.61
C GLU A 76 -0.73 -2.05 -14.86
N VAL A 77 -0.63 -1.73 -13.57
CA VAL A 77 0.49 -2.11 -12.69
C VAL A 77 0.61 -3.63 -12.52
N SER A 78 -0.53 -4.33 -12.54
CA SER A 78 -0.57 -5.79 -12.39
C SER A 78 -0.33 -6.56 -13.69
N LYS A 79 -0.18 -5.87 -14.84
CA LYS A 79 0.17 -6.53 -16.10
C LYS A 79 1.57 -7.11 -15.98
N ARG A 80 1.70 -8.41 -16.26
CA ARG A 80 3.02 -9.07 -16.29
C ARG A 80 3.78 -8.62 -17.54
N GLY A 81 4.92 -7.96 -17.34
CA GLY A 81 5.91 -7.73 -18.38
C GLY A 81 6.95 -8.86 -18.42
N ALA A 82 7.56 -9.12 -19.57
CA ALA A 82 8.66 -10.09 -19.70
C ALA A 82 9.94 -9.65 -18.97
N SER A 83 10.13 -8.34 -18.74
CA SER A 83 11.36 -7.72 -18.22
C SER A 83 11.31 -7.31 -16.75
N HIS A 84 10.18 -7.47 -16.06
CA HIS A 84 10.07 -7.08 -14.65
C HIS A 84 8.99 -7.89 -13.93
N THR A 85 9.16 -8.04 -12.62
CA THR A 85 8.12 -8.53 -11.71
C THR A 85 7.60 -7.35 -10.92
N LEU A 86 6.36 -6.95 -11.16
CA LEU A 86 5.63 -5.99 -10.34
C LEU A 86 4.41 -6.69 -9.77
N LYS A 87 4.31 -6.75 -8.45
CA LYS A 87 3.17 -7.30 -7.73
C LYS A 87 2.53 -6.19 -6.93
N LEU A 88 1.21 -6.08 -7.05
CA LEU A 88 0.38 -5.23 -6.25
C LEU A 88 -0.77 -6.08 -5.72
N ALA A 89 -0.93 -6.11 -4.40
CA ALA A 89 -1.98 -6.87 -3.76
C ALA A 89 -2.63 -6.03 -2.66
N ASN A 90 -3.95 -5.97 -2.69
CA ASN A 90 -4.77 -5.33 -1.66
C ASN A 90 -5.57 -6.40 -0.92
N ARG A 91 -5.76 -6.23 0.39
CA ARG A 91 -6.65 -7.10 1.17
C ARG A 91 -7.22 -6.38 2.38
N LEU A 92 -8.44 -6.73 2.74
CA LEU A 92 -9.07 -6.32 3.99
C LEU A 92 -9.02 -7.50 4.96
N TYR A 93 -8.64 -7.25 6.21
CA TYR A 93 -8.76 -8.21 7.31
C TYR A 93 -9.75 -7.64 8.32
N GLY A 94 -10.92 -8.26 8.42
CA GLY A 94 -12.00 -7.79 9.28
C GLY A 94 -12.25 -8.74 10.44
N GLU A 95 -12.59 -8.18 11.60
CA GLU A 95 -13.07 -8.95 12.75
C GLU A 95 -14.32 -9.75 12.34
N LYS A 96 -14.27 -11.08 12.47
CA LYS A 96 -15.30 -12.02 12.02
C LYS A 96 -16.67 -11.79 12.66
N THR A 97 -16.71 -11.20 13.86
CA THR A 97 -17.96 -10.87 14.57
C THR A 97 -18.51 -9.49 14.21
N TYR A 98 -17.79 -8.69 13.41
CA TYR A 98 -18.18 -7.34 13.04
C TYR A 98 -18.93 -7.31 11.70
N ASN A 99 -20.02 -6.55 11.64
CA ASN A 99 -20.82 -6.42 10.43
C ASN A 99 -20.33 -5.24 9.58
N PHE A 100 -19.88 -5.53 8.36
CA PHE A 100 -19.50 -4.53 7.37
C PHE A 100 -20.64 -4.27 6.39
N LEU A 101 -20.74 -3.05 5.89
CA LEU A 101 -21.71 -2.72 4.84
C LEU A 101 -21.38 -3.51 3.57
N PRO A 102 -22.33 -4.27 2.98
CA PRO A 102 -22.08 -5.04 1.77
C PRO A 102 -21.60 -4.19 0.60
N GLU A 103 -22.12 -2.97 0.47
CA GLU A 103 -21.76 -2.01 -0.58
C GLU A 103 -20.28 -1.58 -0.49
N TYR A 104 -19.75 -1.44 0.73
CA TYR A 104 -18.34 -1.11 0.96
C TYR A 104 -17.43 -2.27 0.54
N LEU A 105 -17.77 -3.49 0.94
CA LEU A 105 -17.03 -4.70 0.55
C LEU A 105 -17.06 -4.93 -0.96
N ALA A 106 -18.22 -4.75 -1.59
CA ALA A 106 -18.37 -4.86 -3.05
C ALA A 106 -17.53 -3.80 -3.79
N SER A 107 -17.48 -2.57 -3.26
CA SER A 107 -16.70 -1.48 -3.88
C SER A 107 -15.19 -1.70 -3.76
N THR A 108 -14.71 -2.14 -2.60
CA THR A 108 -13.29 -2.45 -2.37
C THR A 108 -12.82 -3.63 -3.22
N GLN A 109 -13.62 -4.69 -3.31
CA GLN A 109 -13.35 -5.79 -4.23
C GLN A 109 -13.30 -5.32 -5.68
N LYS A 110 -14.35 -4.63 -6.16
CA LYS A 110 -14.47 -4.23 -7.56
C LYS A 110 -13.34 -3.29 -8.01
N MET A 111 -13.04 -2.28 -7.20
CA MET A 111 -12.13 -1.19 -7.59
C MET A 111 -10.67 -1.48 -7.25
N TYR A 112 -10.41 -2.29 -6.21
CA TYR A 112 -9.05 -2.53 -5.70
C TYR A 112 -8.63 -4.00 -5.72
N GLY A 113 -9.51 -4.92 -6.10
CA GLY A 113 -9.26 -6.36 -6.02
C GLY A 113 -9.06 -6.84 -4.58
N ALA A 114 -9.61 -6.10 -3.61
CA ALA A 114 -9.36 -6.32 -2.20
C ALA A 114 -10.51 -7.12 -1.57
N ASP A 115 -10.30 -8.42 -1.43
CA ASP A 115 -11.27 -9.29 -0.73
C ASP A 115 -11.15 -9.14 0.79
N LEU A 116 -12.28 -9.38 1.49
CA LEU A 116 -12.32 -9.47 2.94
C LEU A 116 -11.89 -10.87 3.41
N ALA A 117 -10.85 -10.92 4.24
CA ALA A 117 -10.50 -12.07 5.05
C ALA A 117 -11.07 -11.88 6.47
N PRO A 118 -12.02 -12.73 6.92
CA PRO A 118 -12.49 -12.71 8.29
C PRO A 118 -11.42 -13.31 9.22
N VAL A 119 -11.05 -12.57 10.26
CA VAL A 119 -10.09 -12.98 11.30
C VAL A 119 -10.66 -12.76 12.70
N ASP A 120 -10.07 -13.41 13.69
CA ASP A 120 -10.48 -13.30 15.10
C ASP A 120 -9.55 -12.35 15.86
N PHE A 121 -9.73 -11.04 15.66
CA PHE A 121 -9.02 -10.05 16.47
C PHE A 121 -9.47 -10.12 17.93
N LEU A 122 -10.77 -10.27 18.17
CA LEU A 122 -11.36 -10.20 19.51
C LEU A 122 -10.77 -11.22 20.49
N HIS A 123 -10.56 -12.46 20.04
CA HIS A 123 -10.06 -13.55 20.90
C HIS A 123 -8.66 -14.06 20.52
N ALA A 124 -8.16 -13.76 19.32
CA ALA A 124 -6.90 -14.30 18.81
C ALA A 124 -6.10 -13.27 17.98
N SER A 125 -5.99 -12.02 18.46
CA SER A 125 -5.32 -10.92 17.74
C SER A 125 -3.90 -11.24 17.28
N GLU A 126 -3.11 -11.99 18.06
CA GLU A 126 -1.75 -12.40 17.67
C GLU A 126 -1.74 -13.42 16.52
N ASP A 127 -2.73 -14.30 16.43
CA ASP A 127 -2.82 -15.23 15.31
C ASP A 127 -3.31 -14.50 14.04
N ALA A 128 -4.26 -13.57 14.19
CA ALA A 128 -4.65 -12.66 13.11
C ALA A 128 -3.46 -11.83 12.60
N ARG A 129 -2.62 -11.30 13.51
CA ARG A 129 -1.39 -10.57 13.15
C ARG A 129 -0.43 -11.44 12.33
N LYS A 130 -0.18 -12.68 12.77
CA LYS A 130 0.69 -13.63 12.06
C LYS A 130 0.13 -14.01 10.69
N GLU A 131 -1.18 -14.19 10.58
CA GLU A 131 -1.85 -14.47 9.30
C GLU A 131 -1.64 -13.33 8.30
N ILE A 132 -1.84 -12.08 8.75
CA ILE A 132 -1.60 -10.89 7.93
C ILE A 132 -0.14 -10.84 7.46
N ASN A 133 0.81 -11.01 8.38
CA ASN A 133 2.24 -11.01 8.06
C ASN A 133 2.63 -12.13 7.09
N GLN A 134 2.08 -13.33 7.27
CA GLN A 134 2.35 -14.45 6.37
C GLN A 134 1.83 -14.18 4.95
N TRP A 135 0.65 -13.57 4.81
CA TRP A 135 0.13 -13.16 3.52
C TRP A 135 1.01 -12.09 2.87
N VAL A 136 1.39 -11.04 3.60
CA VAL A 136 2.27 -9.97 3.08
C VAL A 136 3.63 -10.53 2.66
N LYS A 137 4.21 -11.43 3.46
CA LYS A 137 5.45 -12.13 3.14
C LYS A 137 5.33 -12.89 1.81
N GLY A 138 4.20 -13.56 1.58
CA GLY A 138 3.92 -14.24 0.31
C GLY A 138 3.79 -13.28 -0.88
N GLN A 139 3.11 -12.15 -0.71
CA GLN A 139 2.94 -11.16 -1.79
C GLN A 139 4.24 -10.44 -2.16
N THR A 140 5.19 -10.38 -1.23
CA THR A 140 6.44 -9.61 -1.37
C THR A 140 7.67 -10.47 -1.61
N GLU A 141 7.51 -11.73 -2.04
CA GLU A 141 8.62 -12.67 -2.27
C GLU A 141 9.54 -12.81 -1.04
N GLY A 142 8.93 -12.76 0.15
CA GLY A 142 9.63 -12.85 1.42
C GLY A 142 10.39 -11.59 1.85
N LYS A 143 10.32 -10.49 1.10
CA LYS A 143 11.06 -9.26 1.39
C LYS A 143 10.47 -8.43 2.52
N ILE A 144 9.17 -8.55 2.78
CA ILE A 144 8.51 -7.96 3.96
C ILE A 144 8.01 -9.12 4.83
N PRO A 145 8.86 -9.69 5.71
CA PRO A 145 8.51 -10.86 6.50
C PRO A 145 7.58 -10.53 7.68
N GLU A 146 7.65 -9.31 8.21
CA GLU A 146 6.83 -8.83 9.32
C GLU A 146 6.44 -7.37 9.04
N LEU A 147 5.20 -7.17 8.59
CA LEU A 147 4.63 -5.84 8.37
C LEU A 147 4.07 -5.25 9.66
N LEU A 148 3.35 -6.07 10.43
CA LEU A 148 2.74 -5.70 11.69
C LEU A 148 3.56 -6.27 12.84
N SER A 149 4.29 -5.40 13.54
CA SER A 149 4.97 -5.73 14.78
C SER A 149 3.99 -6.14 15.89
N VAL A 150 4.49 -6.85 16.90
CA VAL A 150 3.72 -7.21 18.10
C VAL A 150 3.09 -5.95 18.72
N GLY A 151 1.81 -6.04 19.10
CA GLY A 151 1.06 -4.94 19.73
C GLY A 151 0.46 -3.91 18.77
N VAL A 152 0.69 -4.00 17.45
CA VAL A 152 0.05 -3.11 16.45
C VAL A 152 -1.44 -3.40 16.29
N VAL A 153 -1.86 -4.64 16.50
CA VAL A 153 -3.26 -5.08 16.51
C VAL A 153 -3.60 -5.73 17.84
N ASP A 154 -4.86 -5.61 18.25
CA ASP A 154 -5.37 -6.03 19.54
C ASP A 154 -6.82 -6.53 19.44
N SER A 155 -7.44 -6.86 20.59
CA SER A 155 -8.83 -7.32 20.66
C SER A 155 -9.88 -6.27 20.26
N MET A 156 -9.48 -5.00 20.19
CA MET A 156 -10.36 -3.89 19.79
C MET A 156 -10.32 -3.65 18.28
N THR A 157 -9.32 -4.19 17.59
CA THR A 157 -9.14 -4.05 16.14
C THR A 157 -10.35 -4.62 15.39
N LYS A 158 -10.92 -3.82 14.48
CA LYS A 158 -12.08 -4.23 13.65
C LYS A 158 -11.73 -4.45 12.19
N LEU A 159 -10.83 -3.64 11.64
CA LEU A 159 -10.47 -3.71 10.23
C LEU A 159 -9.01 -3.28 10.06
N VAL A 160 -8.25 -4.08 9.31
CA VAL A 160 -6.92 -3.74 8.82
C VAL A 160 -6.97 -3.76 7.29
N LEU A 161 -6.61 -2.65 6.66
CA LEU A 161 -6.44 -2.58 5.22
C LEU A 161 -4.96 -2.72 4.89
N VAL A 162 -4.63 -3.67 4.04
CA VAL A 162 -3.24 -3.98 3.68
C VAL A 162 -3.06 -3.75 2.19
N ASN A 163 -2.08 -2.92 1.84
CA ASN A 163 -1.51 -2.86 0.51
C ASN A 163 -0.07 -3.42 0.57
N ALA A 164 0.23 -4.38 -0.29
CA ALA A 164 1.57 -4.92 -0.47
C ALA A 164 2.01 -4.69 -1.92
N ILE A 165 3.17 -4.05 -2.09
CA ILE A 165 3.79 -3.84 -3.39
C ILE A 165 5.20 -4.45 -3.42
N TYR A 166 5.53 -5.11 -4.51
CA TYR A 166 6.85 -5.68 -4.74
C TYR A 166 7.29 -5.43 -6.17
N PHE A 167 8.50 -4.90 -6.32
CA PHE A 167 9.10 -4.63 -7.62
C PHE A 167 10.47 -5.29 -7.72
N LYS A 168 10.68 -6.01 -8.82
CA LYS A 168 11.98 -6.51 -9.27
C LYS A 168 12.10 -6.25 -10.76
N GLY A 169 12.74 -5.14 -11.11
CA GLY A 169 13.09 -4.80 -12.48
C GLY A 169 14.35 -5.50 -12.93
N MET A 170 14.43 -5.81 -14.23
CA MET A 170 15.70 -6.04 -14.89
C MET A 170 16.10 -4.73 -15.56
N TRP A 171 17.37 -4.34 -15.38
CA TRP A 171 17.92 -3.24 -16.16
C TRP A 171 17.83 -3.56 -17.65
N GLU A 172 17.46 -2.56 -18.46
CA GLU A 172 17.52 -2.64 -19.93
C GLU A 172 18.98 -2.89 -20.36
N GLU A 173 19.90 -2.12 -19.77
CA GLU A 173 21.34 -2.30 -19.90
C GLU A 173 21.93 -2.72 -18.55
N LYS A 174 22.38 -3.97 -18.45
CA LYS A 174 22.92 -4.52 -17.19
C LYS A 174 24.38 -4.11 -16.99
N PHE A 175 24.73 -3.85 -15.74
CA PHE A 175 26.13 -3.78 -15.33
C PHE A 175 26.79 -5.15 -15.49
N MET A 176 28.04 -5.17 -15.98
CA MET A 176 28.86 -6.38 -15.99
C MET A 176 29.34 -6.67 -14.58
N THR A 177 29.20 -7.92 -14.14
CA THR A 177 29.55 -8.29 -12.76
C THR A 177 31.06 -8.23 -12.55
N GLU A 178 31.87 -8.54 -13.57
CA GLU A 178 33.33 -8.38 -13.53
C GLU A 178 33.81 -6.94 -13.29
N ASP A 179 33.01 -5.94 -13.63
CA ASP A 179 33.36 -4.52 -13.47
C ASP A 179 32.95 -3.96 -12.09
N THR A 180 32.28 -4.76 -11.24
CA THR A 180 31.84 -4.33 -9.92
C THR A 180 32.94 -4.54 -8.89
N THR A 181 33.47 -3.45 -8.32
CA THR A 181 34.55 -3.47 -7.32
C THR A 181 34.26 -2.53 -6.15
N ASP A 182 34.89 -2.80 -4.99
CA ASP A 182 34.75 -1.96 -3.81
C ASP A 182 35.29 -0.55 -4.06
N ALA A 183 34.52 0.47 -3.66
CA ALA A 183 34.87 1.87 -3.83
C ALA A 183 34.37 2.72 -2.64
N PRO A 184 35.04 3.84 -2.32
CA PRO A 184 34.59 4.74 -1.27
C PRO A 184 33.32 5.50 -1.70
N PHE A 185 32.23 5.37 -0.92
CA PHE A 185 31.03 6.19 -1.05
C PHE A 185 31.11 7.41 -0.10
N ARG A 186 31.00 8.62 -0.64
CA ARG A 186 31.08 9.86 0.15
C ARG A 186 29.69 10.23 0.66
N LEU A 187 29.54 10.33 1.97
CA LEU A 187 28.28 10.72 2.63
C LEU A 187 28.14 12.24 2.78
N SER A 188 29.24 12.99 2.59
CA SER A 188 29.34 14.44 2.65
C SER A 188 30.61 14.93 1.95
#